data_AF-A0A3D2MMJ2-F1
#
_entry.id   AF-A0A3D2MMJ2-F1
#
_cell.length_a   1.000
_cell.length_b   1.000
_cell.length_c   1.000
_cell.angle_alpha   90.00
_cell.angle_beta   90.00
_cell.angle_gamma   90.00
#
_symmetry.space_group_name_H-M   'P 1'
#
loop_
_entity.id
_entity.type
_entity.pdbx_description
1 polymer ?
#
loop_
_entity_poly.entity_id
_entity_poly.type
_entity_poly.pdbx_seq_one_letter_code
_entity_poly.pdbx_strand_id
1 'polypeptide(L)'
;RILKRVPLQLYPDTFLAEPEISPAQVAAMVGYDSLTNELFELHVAIMGYYEQATGSFINPWIPPQSGKQIFLADDDMLSGILSRRQAGQNGSASIGSLLTRAPDAVPVVLSVRDLVSTHLAIIASTGAGKSYLASVIIEELMQPYNKACVLILDPHGEYGTLSEIANSVQFSEDGNGRGSGYQAQVRVYKPDQVKVRLSSLNIGDMRHLLSEMTEKQQYLLNRALRKVNETKRGTPWGASDLKAAVRAVAKQKGDEDSEGADDSSTVHALTWRIEDRFENSFTFDDIQHLDLPEIFKPGQCTVLQLNDIDERDQQVVVATLLRRLYKARMDTER
;
A
#
# COMPACT_ATOMS: atom_id res chain seq x y z
N ARG A 1 3.22 -17.94 -24.13
CA ARG A 1 4.11 -16.78 -23.85
C ARG A 1 5.52 -17.11 -24.33
N ILE A 2 6.20 -16.22 -25.07
CA ILE A 2 7.60 -16.42 -25.48
C ILE A 2 8.49 -16.24 -24.24
N LEU A 3 9.37 -17.21 -23.98
CA LEU A 3 10.34 -17.21 -22.87
C LEU A 3 11.74 -16.83 -23.35
N LYS A 4 12.12 -17.30 -24.53
CA LYS A 4 13.45 -17.10 -25.11
C LYS A 4 13.34 -17.03 -26.64
N ARG A 5 14.19 -16.19 -27.24
CA ARG A 5 14.44 -16.16 -28.68
C ARG A 5 15.90 -16.50 -28.90
N VAL A 6 16.18 -17.51 -29.71
CA VAL A 6 17.55 -17.93 -30.05
C VAL A 6 17.71 -17.79 -31.56
N PRO A 7 18.63 -16.94 -32.05
CA PRO A 7 18.94 -16.93 -33.47
C PRO A 7 19.63 -18.24 -33.85
N LEU A 8 19.07 -18.95 -34.83
CA LEU A 8 19.69 -20.14 -35.43
C LEU A 8 20.42 -19.81 -36.73
N GLN A 9 19.87 -18.86 -37.47
CA GLN A 9 20.47 -18.33 -38.69
C GLN A 9 20.19 -16.85 -38.77
N LEU A 10 21.25 -16.06 -38.94
CA LEU A 10 21.19 -14.62 -39.18
C LEU A 10 21.86 -14.33 -40.51
N TYR A 11 21.74 -13.08 -40.95
CA TYR A 11 22.60 -12.58 -42.01
C TYR A 11 24.09 -12.77 -41.64
N PRO A 12 24.95 -13.07 -42.62
CA PRO A 12 26.39 -13.04 -42.42
C PRO A 12 26.83 -11.68 -41.86
N ASP A 13 27.78 -11.67 -40.93
CA ASP A 13 28.28 -10.44 -40.30
C ASP A 13 28.79 -9.42 -41.34
N THR A 14 29.29 -9.90 -42.48
CA THR A 14 29.74 -9.04 -43.59
C THR A 14 28.61 -8.22 -44.21
N PHE A 15 27.35 -8.67 -44.11
CA PHE A 15 26.20 -7.91 -44.61
C PHE A 15 25.77 -6.82 -43.62
N LEU A 16 26.26 -6.90 -42.38
CA LEU A 16 26.05 -5.91 -41.33
C LEU A 16 27.20 -4.89 -41.24
N ALA A 17 28.22 -5.02 -42.10
CA ALA A 17 29.42 -4.18 -42.07
C ALA A 17 29.13 -2.70 -42.42
N GLU A 18 28.10 -2.44 -43.21
CA GLU A 18 27.68 -1.10 -43.63
C GLU A 18 26.31 -0.74 -43.04
N PRO A 19 26.24 0.07 -41.96
CA PRO A 19 24.99 0.34 -41.24
C PRO A 19 23.93 1.07 -42.07
N GLU A 20 24.33 1.80 -43.11
CA GLU A 20 23.43 2.57 -43.97
C GLU A 20 22.73 1.72 -45.04
N ILE A 21 23.20 0.49 -45.26
CA ILE A 21 22.66 -0.42 -46.28
C ILE A 21 21.98 -1.58 -45.57
N SER A 22 20.73 -1.89 -45.95
CA SER A 22 20.04 -2.99 -45.28
C SER A 22 20.66 -4.34 -45.67
N PRO A 23 20.85 -5.29 -44.74
CA PRO A 23 21.37 -6.62 -45.04
C PRO A 23 20.53 -7.36 -46.09
N ALA A 24 19.23 -7.08 -46.14
CA ALA A 24 18.32 -7.60 -47.15
C ALA A 24 18.65 -7.10 -48.56
N GLN A 25 19.07 -5.83 -48.72
CA GLN A 25 19.52 -5.29 -50.00
C GLN A 25 20.85 -5.92 -50.44
N VAL A 26 21.79 -6.10 -49.51
CA VAL A 26 23.06 -6.79 -49.78
C VAL A 26 22.78 -8.23 -50.23
N ALA A 27 21.96 -8.96 -49.48
CA ALA A 27 21.55 -10.32 -49.79
C ALA A 27 20.93 -10.46 -51.18
N ALA A 28 20.03 -9.53 -51.55
CA ALA A 28 19.43 -9.51 -52.89
C ALA A 28 20.47 -9.29 -54.01
N MET A 29 21.47 -8.42 -53.78
CA MET A 29 22.53 -8.17 -54.78
C MET A 29 23.46 -9.36 -55.02
N VAL A 30 23.74 -10.17 -53.99
CA VAL A 30 24.61 -11.35 -54.12
C VAL A 30 23.86 -12.61 -54.57
N GLY A 31 22.57 -12.50 -54.90
CA GLY A 31 21.73 -13.64 -55.29
C GLY A 31 21.45 -14.60 -54.13
N TYR A 32 21.45 -14.10 -52.90
CA TYR A 32 21.11 -14.86 -51.70
C TYR A 32 19.58 -15.02 -51.63
N ASP A 33 19.05 -15.94 -52.45
CA ASP A 33 17.61 -16.14 -52.66
C ASP A 33 17.01 -17.15 -51.67
N SER A 34 17.29 -16.95 -50.37
CA SER A 34 16.62 -17.72 -49.32
C SER A 34 15.31 -17.03 -48.91
N LEU A 35 14.18 -17.69 -49.13
CA LEU A 35 12.85 -17.25 -48.66
C LEU A 35 12.79 -17.01 -47.13
N THR A 36 13.79 -17.49 -46.39
CA THR A 36 13.97 -17.32 -44.94
C THR A 36 15.39 -16.84 -44.65
N ASN A 37 15.59 -15.53 -44.63
CA ASN A 37 16.90 -14.92 -44.38
C ASN A 37 17.33 -14.92 -42.90
N GLU A 38 16.36 -15.09 -42.01
CA GLU A 38 16.60 -15.20 -40.57
C GLU A 38 15.74 -16.34 -40.02
N LEU A 39 16.37 -17.20 -39.21
CA LEU A 39 15.71 -18.30 -38.53
C LEU A 39 15.90 -18.14 -37.03
N PHE A 40 14.79 -18.12 -36.30
CA PHE A 40 14.78 -18.05 -34.85
C PHE A 40 14.11 -19.28 -34.26
N GLU A 41 14.74 -19.86 -33.25
CA GLU A 41 14.10 -20.79 -32.33
C GLU A 41 13.41 -20.00 -31.22
N LEU A 42 12.13 -20.26 -31.01
CA LEU A 42 11.33 -19.64 -29.95
C LEU A 42 10.99 -20.66 -28.88
N HIS A 43 11.42 -20.42 -27.64
CA HIS A 43 10.97 -21.22 -26.51
C HIS A 43 9.68 -20.61 -25.98
N VAL A 44 8.61 -21.40 -25.93
CA VAL A 44 7.28 -20.94 -25.53
C VAL A 44 6.77 -21.67 -24.30
N ALA A 45 6.21 -20.92 -23.35
CA ALA A 45 5.36 -21.48 -22.31
C ALA A 45 3.94 -21.66 -22.87
N ILE A 46 3.47 -22.91 -22.86
CA ILE A 46 2.08 -23.26 -23.20
C ILE A 46 1.23 -22.93 -21.97
N MET A 47 0.39 -21.90 -22.08
CA MET A 47 -0.53 -21.52 -21.00
C MET A 47 -1.77 -22.43 -20.97
N GLY A 48 -2.13 -22.98 -22.13
CA GLY A 48 -3.29 -23.82 -22.35
C GLY A 48 -4.40 -23.11 -23.12
N TYR A 49 -5.63 -23.63 -23.07
CA TYR A 49 -6.79 -22.99 -23.69
C TYR A 49 -7.58 -22.21 -22.63
N TYR A 50 -8.02 -21.01 -23.00
CA TYR A 50 -8.77 -20.15 -22.09
C TYR A 50 -10.24 -20.56 -22.10
N GLU A 51 -10.77 -20.88 -20.92
CA GLU A 51 -12.18 -21.19 -20.75
C GLU A 51 -12.90 -19.97 -20.16
N GLN A 52 -13.76 -19.33 -20.96
CA GLN A 52 -14.48 -18.12 -20.54
C GLN A 52 -15.43 -18.36 -19.36
N ALA A 53 -16.00 -19.56 -19.25
CA ALA A 53 -16.93 -19.90 -18.17
C ALA A 53 -16.28 -19.88 -16.78
N THR A 54 -15.01 -20.31 -16.69
CA THR A 54 -14.24 -20.33 -15.43
C THR A 54 -13.28 -19.14 -15.31
N GLY A 55 -13.05 -18.40 -16.40
CA GLY A 55 -12.10 -17.29 -16.45
C GLY A 55 -10.66 -17.75 -16.22
N SER A 56 -10.34 -18.99 -16.62
CA SER A 56 -9.07 -19.65 -16.32
C SER A 56 -8.48 -20.37 -17.51
N PHE A 57 -7.18 -20.63 -17.44
CA PHE A 57 -6.50 -21.46 -18.43
C PHE A 57 -6.56 -22.92 -18.02
N ILE A 58 -7.04 -23.77 -18.93
CA ILE A 58 -7.00 -25.21 -18.76
C ILE A 58 -5.75 -25.74 -19.45
N ASN A 59 -4.92 -26.45 -18.68
CA ASN A 59 -3.71 -27.06 -19.20
C ASN A 59 -4.07 -28.18 -20.18
N PRO A 60 -3.56 -28.16 -21.42
CA PRO A 60 -3.80 -29.22 -22.38
C PRO A 60 -3.09 -30.50 -21.95
N TRP A 61 -3.82 -31.61 -21.97
CA TRP A 61 -3.29 -32.95 -21.68
C TRP A 61 -2.32 -33.44 -22.75
N ILE A 62 -2.41 -32.91 -23.96
CA ILE A 62 -1.60 -33.30 -25.12
C ILE A 62 -0.92 -32.05 -25.67
N PRO A 63 0.42 -32.06 -25.86
CA PRO A 63 1.11 -30.92 -26.43
C PRO A 63 0.70 -30.66 -27.88
N PRO A 64 0.86 -29.43 -28.39
CA PRO A 64 0.64 -29.11 -29.79
C PRO A 64 1.49 -30.02 -30.70
N GLN A 65 0.90 -30.50 -31.79
CA GLN A 65 1.62 -31.29 -32.77
C GLN A 65 2.69 -30.46 -33.48
N SER A 66 3.80 -31.12 -33.83
CA SER A 66 4.83 -30.51 -34.69
C SER A 66 4.25 -30.11 -36.04
N GLY A 67 4.75 -29.00 -36.60
CA GLY A 67 4.30 -28.46 -37.90
C GLY A 67 3.01 -27.63 -37.84
N LYS A 68 2.40 -27.45 -36.66
CA LYS A 68 1.28 -26.50 -36.50
C LYS A 68 1.77 -25.06 -36.65
N GLN A 69 1.03 -24.28 -37.43
CA GLN A 69 1.28 -22.86 -37.60
C GLN A 69 1.04 -22.11 -36.29
N ILE A 70 1.88 -21.11 -36.03
CA ILE A 70 1.81 -20.25 -34.86
C ILE A 70 1.36 -18.88 -35.34
N PHE A 71 0.31 -18.35 -34.73
CA PHE A 71 -0.24 -17.04 -35.04
C PHE A 71 -0.03 -16.08 -33.87
N LEU A 72 0.05 -14.80 -34.20
CA LEU A 72 -0.03 -13.76 -33.20
C LEU A 72 -1.47 -13.74 -32.64
N ALA A 73 -1.62 -13.67 -31.33
CA ALA A 73 -2.96 -13.58 -30.73
C ALA A 73 -3.64 -12.25 -31.14
N ASP A 74 -4.96 -12.24 -31.29
CA ASP A 74 -5.70 -11.02 -31.57
C ASP A 74 -5.77 -10.12 -30.33
N ASP A 75 -5.83 -8.80 -30.54
CA ASP A 75 -5.85 -7.82 -29.46
C ASP A 75 -7.13 -7.93 -28.61
N ASP A 76 -8.27 -8.18 -29.24
CA ASP A 76 -9.55 -8.42 -28.55
C ASP A 76 -9.51 -9.70 -27.70
N MET A 77 -8.89 -10.76 -28.24
CA MET A 77 -8.71 -12.02 -27.52
C MET A 77 -7.85 -11.81 -26.28
N LEU A 78 -6.72 -11.12 -26.41
CA LEU A 78 -5.84 -10.83 -25.28
C LEU A 78 -6.51 -9.95 -24.23
N SER A 79 -7.24 -8.91 -24.67
CA SER A 79 -7.96 -8.02 -23.77
C SER A 79 -8.99 -8.77 -22.93
N GLY A 80 -9.79 -9.66 -23.54
CA GLY A 80 -10.77 -10.48 -22.81
C GLY A 80 -10.16 -11.51 -21.86
N ILE A 81 -8.92 -11.97 -22.14
CA ILE A 81 -8.22 -12.93 -21.28
C ILE A 81 -7.52 -12.24 -20.10
N LEU A 82 -6.85 -11.12 -20.35
CA LEU A 82 -6.01 -10.43 -19.36
C LEU A 82 -6.82 -9.52 -18.44
N SER A 83 -7.92 -8.96 -18.93
CA SER A 83 -8.74 -7.98 -18.22
C SER A 83 -10.13 -8.53 -17.95
N ARG A 84 -10.45 -8.78 -16.68
CA ARG A 84 -11.80 -9.23 -16.26
C ARG A 84 -12.86 -8.14 -16.35
N ARG A 85 -12.42 -6.89 -16.48
CA ARG A 85 -13.24 -5.68 -16.49
C ARG A 85 -12.88 -4.85 -17.70
N GLN A 86 -13.80 -3.99 -18.13
CA GLN A 86 -13.55 -2.99 -19.14
C GLN A 86 -13.23 -1.64 -18.49
N ALA A 87 -12.44 -0.82 -19.15
CA ALA A 87 -12.11 0.52 -18.66
C ALA A 87 -13.38 1.36 -18.48
N GLY A 88 -13.48 2.11 -17.38
CA GLY A 88 -14.66 2.91 -17.04
C GLY A 88 -15.87 2.12 -16.51
N GLN A 89 -15.79 0.78 -16.44
CA GLN A 89 -16.83 -0.03 -15.82
C GLN A 89 -16.80 0.12 -14.28
N ASN A 90 -17.95 0.06 -13.61
CA ASN A 90 -18.01 0.03 -12.14
C ASN A 90 -17.13 -1.07 -11.55
N GLY A 91 -16.22 -0.69 -10.66
CA GLY A 91 -15.25 -1.60 -10.05
C GLY A 91 -14.08 -1.99 -10.96
N SER A 92 -13.75 -1.17 -11.96
CA SER A 92 -12.57 -1.34 -12.82
C SER A 92 -11.41 -0.42 -12.39
N ALA A 93 -10.18 -0.83 -12.66
CA ALA A 93 -8.98 -0.01 -12.49
C ALA A 93 -8.05 -0.24 -13.68
N SER A 94 -7.88 0.78 -14.53
CA SER A 94 -6.95 0.75 -15.66
C SER A 94 -5.52 1.03 -15.18
N ILE A 95 -4.61 0.06 -15.35
CA ILE A 95 -3.23 0.19 -14.84
C ILE A 95 -2.19 0.39 -15.94
N GLY A 96 -2.60 0.31 -17.21
CA GLY A 96 -1.71 0.45 -18.37
C GLY A 96 -2.12 -0.45 -19.53
N SER A 97 -1.19 -0.71 -20.45
CA SER A 97 -1.41 -1.55 -21.63
C SER A 97 -0.29 -2.58 -21.84
N LEU A 98 -0.54 -3.57 -22.67
CA LEU A 98 0.45 -4.60 -23.00
C LEU A 98 1.57 -4.03 -23.90
N LEU A 99 2.79 -3.99 -23.38
CA LEU A 99 3.98 -3.42 -24.08
C LEU A 99 4.26 -4.04 -25.45
N THR A 100 3.91 -5.30 -25.67
CA THR A 100 4.17 -6.01 -26.93
C THR A 100 3.18 -5.68 -28.05
N ARG A 101 2.32 -4.67 -27.86
CA ARG A 101 1.29 -4.23 -28.80
C ARG A 101 1.42 -2.73 -29.04
N ALA A 102 0.69 -2.25 -30.04
CA ALA A 102 0.53 -0.81 -30.20
C ALA A 102 -0.03 -0.19 -28.90
N PRO A 103 0.31 1.07 -28.60
CA PRO A 103 -0.23 1.78 -27.44
C PRO A 103 -1.76 1.63 -27.38
N ASP A 104 -2.27 1.34 -26.18
CA ASP A 104 -3.70 1.16 -25.87
C ASP A 104 -4.45 0.05 -26.63
N ALA A 105 -3.81 -0.71 -27.52
CA ALA A 105 -4.46 -1.79 -28.27
C ALA A 105 -4.94 -2.94 -27.37
N VAL A 106 -4.21 -3.19 -26.27
CA VAL A 106 -4.58 -4.19 -25.26
C VAL A 106 -4.45 -3.56 -23.87
N PRO A 107 -5.51 -2.91 -23.37
CA PRO A 107 -5.51 -2.30 -22.03
C PRO A 107 -5.60 -3.38 -20.95
N VAL A 108 -4.85 -3.18 -19.87
CA VAL A 108 -4.84 -4.03 -18.68
C VAL A 108 -5.70 -3.37 -17.61
N VAL A 109 -6.86 -3.97 -17.36
CA VAL A 109 -7.88 -3.45 -16.45
C VAL A 109 -8.17 -4.49 -15.36
N LEU A 110 -7.89 -4.10 -14.12
CA LEU A 110 -8.06 -4.94 -12.96
C LEU A 110 -9.45 -4.77 -12.33
N SER A 111 -9.91 -5.80 -11.63
CA SER A 111 -11.10 -5.73 -10.78
C SER A 111 -10.72 -5.04 -9.48
N VAL A 112 -11.31 -3.87 -9.19
CA VAL A 112 -11.14 -3.17 -7.91
C VAL A 112 -11.55 -4.06 -6.75
N ARG A 113 -12.64 -4.82 -6.91
CA ARG A 113 -13.07 -5.80 -5.90
C ARG A 113 -11.95 -6.78 -5.58
N ASP A 114 -11.27 -7.32 -6.60
CA ASP A 114 -10.22 -8.32 -6.40
C ASP A 114 -8.99 -7.67 -5.75
N LEU A 115 -8.66 -6.43 -6.15
CA LEU A 115 -7.57 -5.64 -5.58
C LEU A 115 -7.76 -5.32 -4.09
N VAL A 116 -8.99 -4.97 -3.67
CA VAL A 116 -9.26 -4.54 -2.28
C VAL A 116 -9.72 -5.67 -1.36
N SER A 117 -10.28 -6.76 -1.90
CA SER A 117 -10.69 -7.92 -1.09
C SER A 117 -9.53 -8.87 -0.79
N THR A 118 -8.47 -8.81 -1.59
CA THR A 118 -7.23 -9.55 -1.34
C THR A 118 -6.10 -8.60 -0.96
N HIS A 119 -5.04 -9.13 -0.35
CA HIS A 119 -3.86 -8.32 -0.05
C HIS A 119 -3.05 -8.09 -1.34
N LEU A 120 -2.72 -6.84 -1.64
CA LEU A 120 -1.86 -6.45 -2.76
C LEU A 120 -0.45 -6.10 -2.27
N ALA A 121 0.57 -6.55 -2.99
CA ALA A 121 1.96 -6.12 -2.80
C ALA A 121 2.54 -5.57 -4.11
N ILE A 122 3.03 -4.33 -4.09
CA ILE A 122 3.75 -3.71 -5.21
C ILE A 122 5.24 -3.74 -4.88
N ILE A 123 6.00 -4.56 -5.64
CA ILE A 123 7.42 -4.81 -5.38
C ILE A 123 8.21 -4.37 -6.62
N ALA A 124 9.12 -3.43 -6.42
CA ALA A 124 10.02 -2.96 -7.48
C ALA A 124 11.30 -2.36 -6.86
N SER A 125 12.38 -2.29 -7.63
CA SER A 125 13.59 -1.56 -7.26
C SER A 125 13.33 -0.04 -7.22
N THR A 126 14.20 0.71 -6.54
CA THR A 126 14.15 2.18 -6.54
C THR A 126 14.22 2.71 -7.97
N GLY A 127 13.36 3.67 -8.30
CA GLY A 127 13.27 4.25 -9.65
C GLY A 127 12.47 3.44 -10.67
N ALA A 128 12.03 2.21 -10.35
CA ALA A 128 11.25 1.38 -11.27
C ALA A 128 9.74 1.71 -11.32
N GLY A 129 9.31 2.78 -10.64
CA GLY A 129 7.91 3.26 -10.70
C GLY A 129 6.95 2.66 -9.67
N LYS A 130 7.43 2.17 -8.51
CA LYS A 130 6.58 1.66 -7.41
C LYS A 130 5.50 2.66 -6.99
N SER A 131 5.91 3.87 -6.60
CA SER A 131 4.99 4.91 -6.12
C SER A 131 4.14 5.47 -7.26
N TYR A 132 4.66 5.48 -8.50
CA TYR A 132 3.89 5.83 -9.69
C TYR A 132 2.71 4.87 -9.92
N LEU A 133 2.97 3.55 -9.92
CA LEU A 133 1.90 2.55 -10.05
C LEU A 133 0.90 2.62 -8.90
N ALA A 134 1.37 2.86 -7.66
CA ALA A 134 0.49 3.07 -6.52
C ALA A 134 -0.44 4.27 -6.75
N SER A 135 0.08 5.41 -7.21
CA SER A 135 -0.71 6.60 -7.54
C SER A 135 -1.73 6.33 -8.64
N VAL A 136 -1.36 5.63 -9.71
CA VAL A 136 -2.30 5.23 -10.78
C VAL A 136 -3.45 4.39 -10.21
N ILE A 137 -3.14 3.41 -9.34
CA ILE A 137 -4.18 2.61 -8.68
C ILE A 137 -5.06 3.49 -7.79
N ILE A 138 -4.49 4.43 -7.04
CA ILE A 138 -5.24 5.33 -6.17
C ILE A 138 -6.16 6.24 -7.00
N GLU A 139 -5.68 6.83 -8.09
CA GLU A 139 -6.48 7.62 -9.02
C GLU A 139 -7.66 6.81 -9.55
N GLU A 140 -7.43 5.57 -10.00
CA GLU A 140 -8.50 4.68 -10.43
C GLU A 140 -9.51 4.38 -9.32
N LEU A 141 -9.05 4.16 -8.08
CA LEU A 141 -9.94 3.97 -6.92
C LEU A 141 -10.79 5.21 -6.61
N MET A 142 -10.27 6.40 -6.89
CA MET A 142 -10.95 7.69 -6.68
C MET A 142 -11.88 8.09 -7.84
N GLN A 143 -11.96 7.31 -8.92
CA GLN A 143 -12.89 7.56 -10.02
C GLN A 143 -14.36 7.55 -9.55
N PRO A 144 -15.27 8.28 -10.24
CA PRO A 144 -16.68 8.34 -9.86
C PRO A 144 -17.39 6.99 -9.86
N TYR A 145 -16.96 6.02 -10.65
CA TYR A 145 -17.56 4.68 -10.65
C TYR A 145 -17.02 3.75 -9.54
N ASN A 146 -16.02 4.21 -8.76
CA ASN A 146 -15.42 3.45 -7.67
C ASN A 146 -15.65 4.09 -6.30
N LYS A 147 -15.56 5.43 -6.19
CA LYS A 147 -15.79 6.23 -4.96
C LYS A 147 -15.14 5.61 -3.72
N ALA A 148 -13.91 5.10 -3.85
CA ALA A 148 -13.26 4.35 -2.79
C ALA A 148 -12.92 5.23 -1.58
N CYS A 149 -12.71 4.59 -0.42
CA CYS A 149 -12.13 5.21 0.76
C CYS A 149 -10.68 4.75 0.87
N VAL A 150 -9.73 5.66 0.67
CA VAL A 150 -8.29 5.36 0.61
C VAL A 150 -7.57 6.03 1.78
N LEU A 151 -6.70 5.28 2.47
CA LEU A 151 -5.77 5.82 3.46
C LEU A 151 -4.35 5.49 3.01
N ILE A 152 -3.51 6.52 2.93
CA ILE A 152 -2.09 6.43 2.61
C ILE A 152 -1.29 6.79 3.85
N LEU A 153 -0.40 5.90 4.25
CA LEU A 153 0.62 6.14 5.26
C LEU A 153 1.92 6.47 4.52
N ASP A 154 2.35 7.73 4.59
CA ASP A 154 3.41 8.26 3.73
C ASP A 154 4.66 8.63 4.54
N PRO A 155 5.58 7.68 4.79
CA PRO A 155 6.82 7.92 5.53
C PRO A 155 7.84 8.74 4.75
N HIS A 156 7.64 8.96 3.45
CA HIS A 156 8.61 9.64 2.58
C HIS A 156 8.08 10.96 1.99
N GLY A 157 6.79 11.25 2.16
CA GLY A 157 6.16 12.47 1.62
C GLY A 157 5.93 12.43 0.11
N GLU A 158 5.87 11.25 -0.51
CA GLU A 158 5.77 11.08 -1.96
C GLU A 158 4.38 11.37 -2.53
N TYR A 159 3.32 11.32 -1.71
CA TYR A 159 1.92 11.31 -2.16
C TYR A 159 1.20 12.65 -2.00
N GLY A 160 1.92 13.74 -1.69
CA GLY A 160 1.32 15.07 -1.50
C GLY A 160 0.65 15.64 -2.76
N THR A 161 1.16 15.28 -3.95
CA THR A 161 0.63 15.73 -5.25
C THR A 161 -0.74 15.15 -5.57
N LEU A 162 -1.16 14.06 -4.90
CA LEU A 162 -2.51 13.52 -5.07
C LEU A 162 -3.60 14.53 -4.71
N SER A 163 -3.28 15.59 -3.95
CA SER A 163 -4.21 16.71 -3.72
C SER A 163 -4.77 17.34 -5.00
N GLU A 164 -4.06 17.21 -6.14
CA GLU A 164 -4.51 17.67 -7.45
C GLU A 164 -5.74 16.91 -7.98
N ILE A 165 -6.00 15.67 -7.51
CA ILE A 165 -7.19 14.88 -7.85
C ILE A 165 -8.48 15.68 -7.61
N ALA A 166 -8.56 16.42 -6.50
CA ALA A 166 -9.75 17.19 -6.14
C ALA A 166 -10.06 18.32 -7.14
N ASN A 167 -9.06 18.77 -7.90
CA ASN A 167 -9.19 19.85 -8.87
C ASN A 167 -9.48 19.36 -10.29
N SER A 168 -9.41 18.04 -10.54
CA SER A 168 -9.57 17.49 -11.88
C SER A 168 -11.00 17.01 -12.12
N VAL A 169 -11.57 17.44 -13.24
CA VAL A 169 -12.94 17.10 -13.66
C VAL A 169 -13.17 15.60 -13.85
N GLN A 170 -12.13 14.84 -14.18
CA GLN A 170 -12.24 13.39 -14.37
C GLN A 170 -12.64 12.65 -13.09
N PHE A 171 -12.36 13.22 -11.92
CA PHE A 171 -12.71 12.65 -10.62
C PHE A 171 -13.99 13.28 -10.04
N SER A 172 -14.85 13.80 -10.91
CA SER A 172 -16.15 14.36 -10.55
C SER A 172 -17.27 13.80 -11.43
N GLU A 173 -18.48 13.75 -10.89
CA GLU A 173 -19.70 13.34 -11.60
C GLU A 173 -20.83 14.26 -11.15
N ASP A 174 -21.49 14.92 -12.10
CA ASP A 174 -22.58 15.83 -11.80
C ASP A 174 -23.77 15.11 -11.16
N GLY A 175 -24.47 15.82 -10.27
CA GLY A 175 -25.67 15.29 -9.64
C GLY A 175 -26.80 15.17 -10.66
N ASN A 176 -27.35 13.97 -10.83
CA ASN A 176 -28.48 13.70 -11.74
C ASN A 176 -29.83 14.20 -11.19
N GLY A 177 -29.87 15.38 -10.57
CA GLY A 177 -31.08 16.03 -10.00
C GLY A 177 -31.72 15.34 -8.78
N ARG A 178 -31.31 14.10 -8.44
CA ARG A 178 -31.81 13.32 -7.28
C ARG A 178 -30.77 13.05 -6.19
N GLY A 179 -29.51 13.43 -6.40
CA GLY A 179 -28.43 13.23 -5.45
C GLY A 179 -27.37 14.33 -5.57
N SER A 180 -26.51 14.45 -4.55
CA SER A 180 -25.32 15.28 -4.65
C SER A 180 -24.39 14.70 -5.73
N GLY A 181 -23.80 15.58 -6.54
CA GLY A 181 -22.70 15.16 -7.41
C GLY A 181 -21.56 14.54 -6.59
N TYR A 182 -20.72 13.78 -7.28
CA TYR A 182 -19.49 13.25 -6.71
C TYR A 182 -18.33 14.19 -7.05
N GLN A 183 -17.46 14.42 -6.08
CA GLN A 183 -16.15 15.00 -6.30
C GLN A 183 -15.19 14.29 -5.34
N ALA A 184 -14.13 13.71 -5.89
CA ALA A 184 -13.09 13.09 -5.09
C ALA A 184 -12.49 14.11 -4.10
N GLN A 185 -12.40 13.72 -2.84
CA GLN A 185 -11.81 14.54 -1.78
C GLN A 185 -10.43 14.02 -1.46
N VAL A 186 -9.47 14.92 -1.28
CA VAL A 186 -8.13 14.56 -0.81
C VAL A 186 -7.81 15.35 0.44
N ARG A 187 -7.48 14.64 1.53
CA ARG A 187 -7.15 15.24 2.82
C ARG A 187 -5.74 14.85 3.21
N VAL A 188 -4.83 15.83 3.21
CA VAL A 188 -3.44 15.64 3.62
C VAL A 188 -3.28 16.12 5.04
N TYR A 189 -2.84 15.23 5.93
CA TYR A 189 -2.42 15.55 7.28
C TYR A 189 -0.92 15.71 7.31
N LYS A 190 -0.46 16.88 7.70
CA LYS A 190 0.96 17.18 7.94
C LYS A 190 1.45 16.46 9.20
N PRO A 191 2.77 16.27 9.38
CA PRO A 191 3.33 15.57 10.53
C PRO A 191 2.83 16.10 11.89
N ASP A 192 2.68 17.42 12.04
CA ASP A 192 2.21 18.08 13.26
C ASP A 192 0.72 17.85 13.57
N GLN A 193 -0.06 17.41 12.56
CA GLN A 193 -1.49 17.13 12.67
C GLN A 193 -1.79 15.65 12.95
N VAL A 194 -0.78 14.77 12.83
CA VAL A 194 -0.91 13.33 13.10
C VAL A 194 -0.80 13.11 14.61
N LYS A 195 -1.93 13.27 15.30
CA LYS A 195 -2.01 13.13 16.77
C LYS A 195 -2.54 11.77 17.21
N VAL A 196 -1.88 11.18 18.19
CA VAL A 196 -2.33 9.97 18.90
C VAL A 196 -2.47 10.27 20.38
N ARG A 197 -3.55 9.78 20.96
CA ARG A 197 -3.92 10.07 22.35
C ARG A 197 -3.20 9.07 23.23
N LEU A 198 -2.55 9.52 24.30
CA LEU A 198 -1.85 8.63 25.23
C LEU A 198 -2.75 7.51 25.75
N SER A 199 -4.01 7.83 26.09
CA SER A 199 -4.97 6.86 26.61
C SER A 199 -5.41 5.78 25.60
N SER A 200 -5.03 5.89 24.33
CA SER A 200 -5.28 4.87 23.30
C SER A 200 -4.16 3.84 23.16
N LEU A 201 -3.00 4.13 23.74
CA LEU A 201 -1.82 3.28 23.68
C LEU A 201 -1.96 2.10 24.65
N ASN A 202 -1.52 0.92 24.20
CA ASN A 202 -1.48 -0.27 25.05
C ASN A 202 -0.09 -0.42 25.71
N ILE A 203 0.06 -1.44 26.58
CA ILE A 203 1.34 -1.70 27.25
C ILE A 203 2.50 -2.01 26.28
N GLY A 204 2.22 -2.65 25.14
CA GLY A 204 3.21 -2.94 24.11
C GLY A 204 3.71 -1.67 23.43
N ASP A 205 2.79 -0.77 23.07
CA ASP A 205 3.10 0.55 22.51
C ASP A 205 3.94 1.36 23.50
N MET A 206 3.51 1.42 24.77
CA MET A 206 4.24 2.14 25.82
C MET A 206 5.65 1.58 26.05
N ARG A 207 5.83 0.25 25.99
CA ARG A 207 7.15 -0.38 26.12
C ARG A 207 8.04 -0.10 24.92
N HIS A 208 7.48 -0.01 23.72
CA HIS A 208 8.22 0.32 22.51
C HIS A 208 8.68 1.80 22.54
N LEU A 209 7.82 2.71 22.99
CA LEU A 209 8.14 4.14 23.12
C LEU A 209 9.14 4.41 24.26
N LEU A 210 8.94 3.79 25.42
CA LEU A 210 9.80 3.94 26.60
C LEU A 210 10.89 2.85 26.59
N SER A 211 11.81 2.91 25.62
CA SER A 211 12.84 1.88 25.46
C SER A 211 13.77 1.76 26.67
N GLU A 212 14.43 0.60 26.82
CA GLU A 212 15.49 0.37 27.82
C GLU A 212 15.01 0.43 29.28
N MET A 213 13.76 0.02 29.54
CA MET A 213 13.25 -0.14 30.90
C MET A 213 13.69 -1.45 31.55
N THR A 214 14.10 -1.38 32.82
CA THR A 214 14.35 -2.58 33.65
C THR A 214 13.06 -3.35 33.93
N GLU A 215 13.16 -4.63 34.31
CA GLU A 215 11.98 -5.45 34.64
C GLU A 215 11.12 -4.81 35.75
N LYS A 216 11.75 -4.22 36.77
CA LYS A 216 11.07 -3.49 37.84
C LYS A 216 10.28 -2.29 37.29
N GLN A 217 10.87 -1.50 36.38
CA GLN A 217 10.19 -0.38 35.73
C GLN A 217 9.03 -0.83 34.86
N GLN A 218 9.19 -1.91 34.09
CA GLN A 218 8.13 -2.47 33.25
C GLN A 218 6.95 -2.99 34.08
N TYR A 219 7.24 -3.64 35.22
CA TYR A 219 6.23 -4.10 36.16
C TYR A 219 5.45 -2.92 36.77
N LEU A 220 6.16 -1.88 37.22
CA LEU A 220 5.56 -0.67 37.79
C LEU A 220 4.68 0.06 36.76
N LEU A 221 5.16 0.23 35.52
CA LEU A 221 4.41 0.83 34.42
C LEU A 221 3.10 0.07 34.14
N ASN A 222 3.15 -1.26 34.11
CA ASN A 222 1.96 -2.08 33.87
C ASN A 222 0.90 -1.89 34.96
N ARG A 223 1.31 -1.87 36.24
CA ARG A 223 0.39 -1.57 37.36
C ARG A 223 -0.16 -0.14 37.29
N ALA A 224 0.68 0.84 36.96
CA ALA A 224 0.26 2.23 36.81
C ALA A 224 -0.78 2.41 35.69
N LEU A 225 -0.56 1.77 34.53
CA LEU A 225 -1.49 1.79 33.39
C LEU A 225 -2.83 1.14 33.74
N ARG A 226 -2.84 0.05 34.51
CA ARG A 226 -4.10 -0.55 34.99
C ARG A 226 -4.83 0.41 35.93
N LYS A 227 -4.12 0.97 36.92
CA LYS A 227 -4.69 1.90 37.90
C LYS A 227 -5.27 3.15 37.25
N VAL A 228 -4.57 3.77 36.29
CA VAL A 228 -5.09 4.97 35.60
C VAL A 228 -6.32 4.65 34.77
N ASN A 229 -6.33 3.51 34.04
CA ASN A 229 -7.49 3.09 33.25
C ASN A 229 -8.70 2.75 34.13
N GLU A 230 -8.50 2.10 35.28
CA GLU A 230 -9.55 1.80 36.26
C GLU A 230 -10.12 3.07 36.90
N THR A 231 -9.24 4.03 37.23
CA THR A 231 -9.63 5.29 37.87
C THR A 231 -10.40 6.18 36.90
N LYS A 232 -9.94 6.26 35.65
CA LYS A 232 -10.51 7.14 34.62
C LYS A 232 -11.70 6.50 33.90
N ARG A 233 -11.93 5.19 34.03
CA ARG A 233 -13.10 4.46 33.49
C ARG A 233 -13.43 4.80 32.03
N GLY A 234 -12.41 4.87 31.19
CA GLY A 234 -12.56 5.18 29.76
C GLY A 234 -12.58 6.66 29.40
N THR A 235 -12.45 7.59 30.36
CA THR A 235 -12.17 8.99 30.03
C THR A 235 -10.72 9.15 29.57
N PRO A 236 -10.43 10.14 28.70
CA PRO A 236 -9.07 10.50 28.33
C PRO A 236 -8.20 10.78 29.56
N TRP A 237 -6.92 10.43 29.47
CA TRP A 237 -5.90 10.71 30.46
C TRP A 237 -4.56 10.99 29.78
N GLY A 238 -3.76 11.80 30.44
CA GLY A 238 -2.50 12.31 29.90
C GLY A 238 -1.25 11.84 30.65
N ALA A 239 -0.10 12.40 30.26
CA ALA A 239 1.19 12.06 30.88
C ALA A 239 1.17 12.34 32.39
N SER A 240 0.58 13.47 32.82
CA SER A 240 0.46 13.84 34.24
C SER A 240 -0.34 12.83 35.06
N ASP A 241 -1.43 12.30 34.51
CA ASP A 241 -2.23 11.26 35.17
C ASP A 241 -1.44 9.95 35.32
N LEU A 242 -0.67 9.58 34.29
CA LEU A 242 0.19 8.39 34.32
C LEU A 242 1.30 8.55 35.38
N LYS A 243 1.95 9.71 35.46
CA LYS A 243 2.95 10.03 36.50
C LYS A 243 2.34 9.94 37.90
N ALA A 244 1.13 10.45 38.09
CA ALA A 244 0.41 10.33 39.36
C ALA A 244 0.10 8.86 39.73
N ALA A 245 -0.33 8.06 38.74
CA ALA A 245 -0.59 6.64 38.94
C ALA A 245 0.68 5.86 39.32
N VAL A 246 1.83 6.15 38.69
CA VAL A 246 3.13 5.55 39.04
C VAL A 246 3.46 5.81 40.51
N ARG A 247 3.38 7.06 40.97
CA ARG A 247 3.63 7.43 42.38
C ARG A 247 2.65 6.76 43.33
N ALA A 248 1.38 6.66 42.95
CA ALA A 248 0.35 6.07 43.79
C ALA A 248 0.48 4.54 43.91
N VAL A 249 0.95 3.84 42.87
CA VAL A 249 1.21 2.39 42.92
C VAL A 249 2.43 2.09 43.78
N ALA A 250 3.49 2.90 43.66
CA ALA A 250 4.70 2.72 44.45
C ALA A 250 4.47 2.90 45.96
N LYS A 251 3.65 3.90 46.35
CA LYS A 251 3.27 4.10 47.76
C LYS A 251 2.50 2.92 48.35
N GLN A 252 1.56 2.34 47.59
CA GLN A 252 0.80 1.17 48.05
C GLN A 252 1.67 -0.07 48.30
N LYS A 253 2.82 -0.19 47.63
CA LYS A 253 3.76 -1.29 47.83
C LYS A 253 4.63 -1.09 49.08
N GLY A 254 5.00 0.17 49.38
CA GLY A 254 5.80 0.51 50.56
C GLY A 254 5.09 0.32 51.91
N ASP A 255 3.76 0.25 51.91
CA ASP A 255 2.97 -0.06 53.12
C ASP A 255 2.86 -1.57 53.39
N GLU A 256 3.15 -2.44 52.40
CA GLU A 256 3.05 -3.91 52.52
C GLU A 256 4.42 -4.60 52.66
N ASP A 257 5.49 -4.08 52.05
CA ASP A 257 6.85 -4.64 52.13
C ASP A 257 7.89 -3.53 52.41
N SER A 258 8.52 -3.58 53.60
CA SER A 258 9.49 -2.59 54.08
C SER A 258 10.87 -2.71 53.40
N GLU A 259 11.00 -2.25 52.15
CA GLU A 259 12.28 -1.96 51.46
C GLU A 259 12.22 -0.59 50.74
N GLY A 260 12.14 0.49 51.50
CA GLY A 260 11.79 1.84 51.00
C GLY A 260 12.83 2.63 50.18
N ALA A 261 14.02 2.08 49.89
CA ALA A 261 15.08 2.83 49.18
C ALA A 261 15.14 2.58 47.65
N ASP A 262 14.84 1.36 47.19
CA ASP A 262 15.03 0.96 45.77
C ASP A 262 13.82 1.30 44.88
N ASP A 263 12.64 1.47 45.46
CA ASP A 263 11.43 1.83 44.72
C ASP A 263 11.42 3.34 44.35
N SER A 264 12.09 4.21 45.12
CA SER A 264 12.14 5.66 44.85
C SER A 264 12.95 5.99 43.59
N SER A 265 14.11 5.36 43.42
CA SER A 265 14.95 5.50 42.23
C SER A 265 14.22 4.99 40.97
N THR A 266 13.51 3.87 41.10
CA THR A 266 12.70 3.27 40.03
C THR A 266 11.55 4.19 39.61
N VAL A 267 10.83 4.78 40.57
CA VAL A 267 9.75 5.75 40.34
C VAL A 267 10.27 7.01 39.65
N HIS A 268 11.38 7.56 40.12
CA HIS A 268 11.99 8.75 39.52
C HIS A 268 12.44 8.47 38.09
N ALA A 269 13.14 7.36 37.85
CA ALA A 269 13.59 6.99 36.51
C ALA A 269 12.41 6.78 35.54
N LEU A 270 11.33 6.12 35.97
CA LEU A 270 10.14 5.93 35.13
C LEU A 270 9.39 7.25 34.88
N THR A 271 9.28 8.10 35.91
CA THR A 271 8.65 9.42 35.79
C THR A 271 9.41 10.28 34.78
N TRP A 272 10.74 10.35 34.89
CA TRP A 272 11.58 11.10 33.96
C TRP A 272 11.46 10.59 32.52
N ARG A 273 11.41 9.27 32.31
CA ARG A 273 11.18 8.70 30.97
C ARG A 273 9.83 9.08 30.38
N ILE A 274 8.78 9.13 31.20
CA ILE A 274 7.44 9.58 30.76
C ILE A 274 7.47 11.08 30.40
N GLU A 275 8.14 11.90 31.21
CA GLU A 275 8.30 13.34 30.95
C GLU A 275 9.06 13.57 29.64
N ASP A 276 10.24 12.98 29.52
CA ASP A 276 11.11 13.09 28.34
C ASP A 276 10.39 12.65 27.06
N ARG A 277 9.60 11.56 27.12
CA ARG A 277 8.92 11.04 25.93
C ARG A 277 7.67 11.82 25.54
N PHE A 278 6.88 12.30 26.48
CA PHE A 278 5.51 12.76 26.19
C PHE A 278 5.28 14.25 26.41
N GLU A 279 6.06 14.95 27.24
CA GLU A 279 5.75 16.33 27.63
C GLU A 279 5.94 17.33 26.48
N ASN A 280 6.88 17.05 25.57
CA ASN A 280 7.12 17.84 24.35
C ASN A 280 6.90 17.04 23.06
N SER A 281 6.11 15.96 23.12
CA SER A 281 5.84 15.15 21.93
C SER A 281 4.91 15.89 20.97
N PHE A 282 5.30 15.98 19.70
CA PHE A 282 4.40 16.47 18.64
C PHE A 282 3.38 15.41 18.23
N THR A 283 3.66 14.12 18.44
CA THR A 283 2.82 13.01 17.98
C THR A 283 1.81 12.60 19.04
N PHE A 284 2.25 12.52 20.30
CA PHE A 284 1.44 12.01 21.41
C PHE A 284 0.83 13.16 22.21
N ASP A 285 -0.50 13.21 22.26
CA ASP A 285 -1.26 14.26 22.90
C ASP A 285 -2.15 13.68 24.02
N ASP A 286 -2.41 14.49 25.05
CA ASP A 286 -3.25 14.09 26.17
C ASP A 286 -4.74 14.00 25.77
N ILE A 287 -5.17 14.78 24.76
CA ILE A 287 -6.57 14.96 24.37
C ILE A 287 -6.78 14.69 22.88
N GLN A 288 -5.96 15.28 22.01
CA GLN A 288 -6.14 15.23 20.57
C GLN A 288 -5.90 13.82 20.02
N HIS A 289 -6.60 13.51 18.94
CA HIS A 289 -6.56 12.19 18.32
C HIS A 289 -7.04 12.23 16.87
N LEU A 290 -6.46 11.41 16.00
CA LEU A 290 -6.99 11.18 14.66
C LEU A 290 -8.37 10.50 14.73
N ASP A 291 -9.40 11.23 14.36
CA ASP A 291 -10.77 10.71 14.37
C ASP A 291 -11.05 9.83 13.14
N LEU A 292 -11.57 8.62 13.36
CA LEU A 292 -11.75 7.64 12.28
C LEU A 292 -12.78 8.11 11.23
N PRO A 293 -13.96 8.64 11.60
CA PRO A 293 -14.95 9.15 10.64
C PRO A 293 -14.46 10.36 9.83
N GLU A 294 -13.43 11.07 10.32
CA GLU A 294 -12.82 12.19 9.60
C GLU A 294 -11.84 11.74 8.52
N ILE A 295 -11.11 10.65 8.77
CA ILE A 295 -10.09 10.11 7.86
C ILE A 295 -10.63 9.03 6.92
N PHE A 296 -11.76 8.40 7.25
CA PHE A 296 -12.40 7.37 6.44
C PHE A 296 -13.77 7.84 5.95
N LYS A 297 -13.83 8.29 4.69
CA LYS A 297 -15.08 8.62 4.00
C LYS A 297 -15.09 8.04 2.59
N PRO A 298 -16.23 7.53 2.09
CA PRO A 298 -16.36 7.16 0.68
C PRO A 298 -16.03 8.34 -0.22
N GLY A 299 -15.22 8.11 -1.26
CA GLY A 299 -14.76 9.17 -2.16
C GLY A 299 -13.66 10.06 -1.57
N GLN A 300 -13.01 9.65 -0.47
CA GLN A 300 -11.92 10.39 0.15
C GLN A 300 -10.61 9.59 0.10
N CYS A 301 -9.54 10.25 -0.35
CA CYS A 301 -8.16 9.81 -0.19
C CYS A 301 -7.51 10.62 0.93
N THR A 302 -7.22 9.96 2.05
CA THR A 302 -6.53 10.57 3.19
C THR A 302 -5.05 10.21 3.15
N VAL A 303 -4.17 11.21 3.20
CA VAL A 303 -2.72 11.03 3.24
C VAL A 303 -2.22 11.46 4.61
N LEU A 304 -1.58 10.56 5.35
CA LEU A 304 -0.88 10.87 6.60
C LEU A 304 0.61 10.98 6.29
N GLN A 305 1.14 12.21 6.30
CA GLN A 305 2.57 12.46 6.12
C GLN A 305 3.30 12.15 7.43
N LEU A 306 4.26 11.24 7.35
CA LEU A 306 5.04 10.76 8.51
C LEU A 306 6.54 11.07 8.36
N ASN A 307 6.96 11.77 7.30
CA ASN A 307 8.35 12.02 6.93
C ASN A 307 9.19 12.76 8.00
N ASP A 308 8.55 13.54 8.88
CA ASP A 308 9.22 14.28 9.96
C ASP A 308 8.92 13.67 11.36
N ILE A 309 8.40 12.45 11.40
CA ILE A 309 8.09 11.71 12.63
C ILE A 309 9.16 10.63 12.84
N ASP A 310 9.64 10.46 14.07
CA ASP A 310 10.62 9.41 14.42
C ASP A 310 10.11 8.00 14.09
N GLU A 311 10.98 7.10 13.66
CA GLU A 311 10.57 5.75 13.21
C GLU A 311 9.75 5.00 14.28
N ARG A 312 10.11 5.10 15.57
CA ARG A 312 9.35 4.44 16.64
C ARG A 312 7.97 5.06 16.81
N ASP A 313 7.86 6.38 16.64
CA ASP A 313 6.59 7.08 16.66
C ASP A 313 5.73 6.65 15.48
N GLN A 314 6.30 6.59 14.27
CA GLN A 314 5.59 6.12 13.07
C GLN A 314 5.00 4.73 13.29
N GLN A 315 5.81 3.79 13.80
CA GLN A 315 5.37 2.41 14.07
C GLN A 315 4.19 2.39 15.05
N VAL A 316 4.25 3.16 16.13
CA VAL A 316 3.18 3.20 17.14
C VAL A 316 1.93 3.91 16.63
N VAL A 317 2.08 5.00 15.86
CA VAL A 317 0.96 5.69 15.20
C VAL A 317 0.21 4.73 14.28
N VAL A 318 0.94 4.05 13.40
CA VAL A 318 0.36 3.10 12.43
C VAL A 318 -0.29 1.93 13.16
N ALA A 319 0.39 1.32 14.14
CA ALA A 319 -0.15 0.20 14.90
C ALA A 319 -1.42 0.58 15.67
N THR A 320 -1.44 1.76 16.29
CA THR A 320 -2.60 2.27 17.03
C THR A 320 -3.78 2.55 16.08
N LEU A 321 -3.51 3.18 14.94
CA LEU A 321 -4.53 3.50 13.93
C LEU A 321 -5.15 2.23 13.35
N LEU A 322 -4.33 1.26 12.91
CA LEU A 322 -4.82 0.01 12.32
C LEU A 322 -5.61 -0.83 13.33
N ARG A 323 -5.18 -0.85 14.60
CA ARG A 323 -5.91 -1.54 15.67
C ARG A 323 -7.28 -0.92 15.92
N ARG A 324 -7.36 0.42 15.94
CA ARG A 324 -8.63 1.15 16.09
C ARG A 324 -9.54 0.92 14.89
N LEU A 325 -9.00 0.97 13.67
CA LEU A 325 -9.75 0.68 12.45
C LEU A 325 -10.32 -0.74 12.46
N TYR A 326 -9.49 -1.73 12.81
CA TYR A 326 -9.92 -3.13 12.90
C TYR A 326 -11.06 -3.30 13.91
N LYS A 327 -10.93 -2.71 15.09
CA LYS A 327 -11.99 -2.74 16.11
C LYS A 327 -13.28 -2.07 15.62
N ALA A 328 -13.17 -0.89 15.01
CA ALA A 328 -14.32 -0.19 14.47
C ALA A 328 -15.05 -1.03 13.40
N ARG A 329 -14.32 -1.70 12.50
CA ARG A 329 -14.93 -2.61 11.51
C ARG A 329 -15.65 -3.79 12.17
N MET A 330 -15.01 -4.44 13.14
CA MET A 330 -15.61 -5.55 13.90
C MET A 330 -16.88 -5.15 14.64
N ASP A 331 -16.92 -3.93 15.19
CA ASP A 331 -18.09 -3.41 15.88
C ASP A 331 -19.23 -3.02 14.91
N THR A 332 -18.92 -2.76 13.63
CA THR A 332 -19.92 -2.40 12.60
C THR A 332 -20.51 -3.63 11.88
N GLU A 333 -19.77 -4.74 11.84
CA GLU A 333 -20.22 -6.01 11.23
C GLU A 333 -21.16 -6.84 12.15
N ARG A 334 -21.31 -6.44 13.42
CA ARG A 334 -22.20 -7.06 14.41
C ARG A 334 -23.60 -6.47 14.38
#